data_AF-A0A231V3J7-F1
#
_entry.id   AF-A0A231V3J7-F1
#
_cell.length_a   1.000
_cell.length_b   1.000
_cell.length_c   1.000
_cell.angle_alpha   90.00
_cell.angle_beta   90.00
_cell.angle_gamma   90.00
#
_symmetry.space_group_name_H-M   'P 1'
#
loop_
_entity.id
_entity.type
_entity.pdbx_description
1 polymer ?
#
loop_
_entity_poly.entity_id
_entity_poly.type
_entity_poly.pdbx_seq_one_letter_code
_entity_poly.pdbx_strand_id
1 'polypeptide(L)' 'MTTEKIKSASEVLTDFLDAQAKKAGVDSGTIVAIRDLRSESKLTKTNLLRKLEDTRKAALKGAKPPAEEDAGND' A
#
# COMPACT_ATOMS: atom_id res chain seq x y z
N MET A 1 0.99 24.09 31.38
CA MET A 1 0.94 24.51 29.97
C MET A 1 1.75 23.51 29.17
N THR A 2 1.13 22.45 28.65
CA THR A 2 1.81 21.55 27.73
C THR A 2 2.02 22.31 26.42
N THR A 3 3.24 22.76 26.19
CA THR A 3 3.65 23.30 24.89
C THR A 3 3.62 22.15 23.90
N GLU A 4 2.48 21.92 23.25
CA GLU A 4 2.41 20.98 22.13
C GLU A 4 3.35 21.51 21.06
N LYS A 5 4.42 20.76 20.79
CA LYS A 5 5.37 21.10 19.73
C LYS A 5 4.59 21.10 18.42
N ILE A 6 4.66 22.22 17.69
CA ILE A 6 4.08 22.30 16.35
C ILE A 6 4.78 21.26 15.49
N LYS A 7 4.01 20.29 14.99
CA LYS A 7 4.50 19.24 14.12
C LYS A 7 4.86 19.81 12.75
N SER A 8 5.94 19.32 12.17
CA SER A 8 6.26 19.58 10.77
C SER A 8 5.20 18.97 9.85
N ALA A 9 5.07 19.48 8.63
CA ALA A 9 4.18 18.90 7.61
C ALA A 9 4.47 17.40 7.38
N SER A 10 5.75 17.01 7.51
CA SER A 10 6.19 15.62 7.40
C SER A 10 5.64 14.73 8.51
N GLU A 11 5.66 15.21 9.74
CA GLU A 11 5.14 14.50 10.90
C GLU A 11 3.61 14.40 10.82
N VAL A 12 2.93 15.50 10.48
CA VAL A 12 1.46 15.51 10.31
C VAL A 12 1.01 14.49 9.27
N LEU A 13 1.70 14.42 8.13
CA LEU A 13 1.34 13.48 7.07
C LEU A 13 1.64 12.03 7.46
N THR A 14 2.74 11.79 8.19
CA THR A 14 3.07 10.45 8.70
C THR A 14 2.02 9.98 9.70
N ASP A 15 1.67 10.83 10.66
CA ASP A 15 0.63 10.53 11.65
C ASP A 15 -0.74 10.26 11.01
N PHE A 16 -1.08 11.02 9.96
CA PHE A 16 -2.30 10.81 9.20
C PHE A 16 -2.31 9.44 8.52
N LEU A 17 -1.24 9.07 7.80
CA LEU A 17 -1.13 7.77 7.14
C LEU A 17 -1.16 6.62 8.14
N ASP A 18 -0.52 6.78 9.30
CA ASP A 18 -0.53 5.79 10.38
C ASP A 18 -1.91 5.61 11.01
N ALA A 19 -2.68 6.69 11.12
CA ALA A 19 -4.06 6.63 11.56
C ALA A 19 -4.98 5.94 10.53
N GLN A 20 -4.76 6.20 9.23
CA GLN A 20 -5.48 5.51 8.15
C GLN A 20 -5.11 4.03 8.07
N ALA A 21 -3.92 3.61 8.49
CA ALA A 21 -3.56 2.19 8.53
C ALA A 21 -4.36 1.42 9.58
N LYS A 22 -4.78 2.11 10.65
CA LYS A 22 -5.51 1.52 11.78
C LYS A 22 -7.02 1.54 11.58
N LYS A 23 -7.53 2.53 10.85
CA LYS A 23 -8.95 2.65 10.50
C LYS A 23 -9.08 2.16 9.07
N ALA A 24 -9.75 1.04 8.81
CA ALA A 24 -9.85 0.34 7.51
C ALA A 24 -10.30 1.16 6.26
N GLY A 25 -10.27 2.49 6.29
CA GLY A 25 -10.58 3.39 5.18
C GLY A 25 -9.51 3.44 4.07
N VAL A 26 -8.28 2.95 4.31
CA VAL A 26 -7.28 2.77 3.24
C VAL A 26 -6.60 1.42 3.41
N ASP A 27 -6.46 0.68 2.32
CA ASP A 27 -5.74 -0.60 2.31
C ASP A 27 -4.27 -0.41 2.74
N SER A 28 -3.76 -1.36 3.52
CA SER A 28 -2.38 -1.35 4.02
C SER A 28 -1.33 -1.28 2.91
N GLY A 29 -1.57 -1.95 1.77
CA GLY A 29 -0.65 -1.92 0.63
C GLY A 29 -0.51 -0.53 0.04
N THR A 30 -1.62 0.21 -0.02
CA THR A 30 -1.65 1.59 -0.48
C THR A 30 -0.87 2.53 0.44
N ILE A 31 -1.01 2.34 1.75
CA ILE A 31 -0.27 3.15 2.74
C ILE A 31 1.23 2.88 2.65
N VAL A 32 1.63 1.62 2.53
CA VAL A 32 3.04 1.23 2.34
C VAL A 32 3.59 1.87 1.06
N ALA A 33 2.85 1.79 -0.06
CA ALA A 33 3.26 2.40 -1.31
C ALA A 33 3.47 3.91 -1.20
N ILE A 34 2.56 4.62 -0.51
CA ILE A 34 2.69 6.07 -0.27
C ILE A 34 3.92 6.38 0.60
N ARG A 35 4.12 5.62 1.69
CA ARG A 35 5.23 5.82 2.61
C ARG A 35 6.58 5.61 1.93
N ASP A 36 6.73 4.51 1.18
CA ASP A 36 7.95 4.18 0.44
C ASP A 36 8.30 5.29 -0.56
N LEU A 37 7.34 5.62 -1.45
CA LEU A 37 7.56 6.63 -2.49
C LEU A 37 7.88 8.01 -1.89
N ARG A 38 7.28 8.34 -0.75
CA ARG A 38 7.58 9.59 -0.04
C ARG A 38 9.00 9.58 0.53
N SER A 39 9.42 8.49 1.15
CA SER A 39 10.77 8.35 1.71
C SER A 39 11.85 8.46 0.63
N GLU A 40 11.54 8.00 -0.58
CA GLU A 40 12.40 8.12 -1.76
C GLU A 40 12.28 9.47 -2.49
N SER A 41 11.46 10.41 -2.01
CA SER A 41 11.12 11.67 -2.70
C SER A 41 10.57 11.46 -4.13
N LYS A 42 9.92 10.32 -4.38
CA LYS A 42 9.33 9.92 -5.67
C LYS A 42 7.81 9.87 -5.66
N LEU A 43 7.16 10.37 -4.60
CA LEU A 43 5.71 10.38 -4.49
C LEU A 43 5.10 11.32 -5.52
N THR A 44 4.65 10.72 -6.62
CA THR A 44 3.86 11.36 -7.67
C THR A 44 2.66 10.48 -7.95
N LYS A 45 1.60 11.09 -8.50
CA LYS A 45 0.39 10.33 -8.92
C LYS A 45 0.75 9.14 -9.80
N THR A 46 1.61 9.35 -10.79
CA THR A 46 2.05 8.32 -11.75
C THR A 46 2.78 7.17 -11.06
N ASN A 47 3.73 7.48 -10.18
CA ASN A 47 4.51 6.44 -9.49
C ASN A 47 3.66 5.66 -8.49
N LEU A 48 2.71 6.34 -7.83
CA LEU A 48 1.76 5.68 -6.94
C LEU A 48 0.89 4.69 -7.71
N LEU A 49 0.25 5.14 -8.80
CA LEU A 49 -0.59 4.26 -9.63
C LEU A 49 0.19 3.05 -10.15
N ARG A 50 1.43 3.25 -10.61
CA ARG A 50 2.29 2.16 -11.07
C ARG A 50 2.60 1.15 -9.95
N LYS A 51 3.01 1.61 -8.77
CA LYS A 51 3.35 0.72 -7.65
C LYS A 51 2.13 -0.05 -7.11
N LEU A 52 0.93 0.57 -7.13
CA LEU A 52 -0.32 -0.13 -6.81
C LEU A 52 -0.70 -1.17 -7.87
N GLU A 53 -0.48 -0.86 -9.15
CA GLU A 53 -0.70 -1.81 -10.23
C GLU A 53 0.22 -3.03 -10.12
N ASP A 54 1.51 -2.81 -9.84
CA ASP A 54 2.48 -3.88 -9.63
C ASP A 54 2.09 -4.77 -8.44
N THR A 55 1.64 -4.15 -7.34
CA THR A 55 1.13 -4.86 -6.16
C THR A 55 -0.10 -5.71 -6.51
N ARG A 56 -1.05 -5.17 -7.26
CA ARG A 56 -2.25 -5.90 -7.71
C ARG A 56 -1.88 -7.07 -8.62
N LYS A 57 -0.97 -6.87 -9.57
CA LYS A 57 -0.48 -7.93 -10.46
C LYS A 57 0.21 -9.06 -9.69
N ALA A 58 1.01 -8.72 -8.68
CA ALA A 58 1.66 -9.72 -7.83
C ALA A 58 0.65 -10.57 -7.05
N ALA A 59 -0.39 -9.94 -6.49
CA ALA A 59 -1.47 -10.64 -5.80
C ALA A 59 -2.23 -11.61 -6.73
N LEU A 60 -2.49 -11.21 -7.97
CA LEU A 60 -3.16 -12.04 -8.98
C LEU A 60 -2.27 -13.20 -9.46
N LYS A 61 -0.96 -12.99 -9.58
CA LYS A 61 -0.02 -14.04 -10.02
C LYS A 61 0.26 -15.10 -8.93
N GLY A 62 0.07 -14.75 -7.66
CA GLY A 62 0.15 -15.68 -6.52
C GLY A 62 -1.09 -16.56 -6.34
N ALA A 63 -2.23 -16.17 -6.91
CA ALA A 63 -3.44 -16.99 -6.97
C ALA A 63 -3.32 -17.99 -8.13
N LYS A 64 -2.60 -19.10 -7.90
CA LYS A 64 -2.63 -20.26 -8.80
C LYS A 64 -4.10 -20.70 -8.96
N PRO A 65 -4.64 -20.88 -10.18
CA PRO A 65 -5.97 -21.46 -10.35
C PRO A 65 -6.00 -22.85 -9.69
N PRO A 66 -7.15 -23.31 -9.15
CA PRO A 66 -7.26 -24.69 -8.67
C PRO A 66 -6.81 -25.60 -9.81
N ALA A 67 -5.92 -26.54 -9.50
CA ALA A 67 -5.47 -27.52 -10.47
C ALA A 67 -6.70 -28.17 -11.08
N GLU A 68 -6.89 -27.97 -12.39
CA GLU A 68 -7.84 -28.76 -13.17
C GLU A 68 -7.45 -30.21 -12.93
N GLU A 69 -8.36 -30.95 -12.27
CA GLU A 69 -8.26 -32.38 -12.10
C GLU A 69 -8.09 -32.99 -13.49
N ASP A 70 -6.91 -33.54 -13.72
CA ASP A 70 -6.62 -34.41 -14.86
C ASP A 70 -7.59 -35.59 -14.77
N ALA A 71 -8.72 -35.47 -15.45
CA ALA A 71 -9.62 -36.58 -15.72
C ALA A 71 -8.90 -37.49 -16.71
N GLY A 72 -7.99 -38.31 -16.16
CA GLY A 72 -7.39 -39.44 -16.84
C GLY A 72 -8.52 -40.32 -17.37
N ASN A 73 -8.63 -40.38 -18.69
CA ASN A 73 -9.49 -41.33 -19.37
C ASN A 73 -8.63 -42.53 -19.79
N ASP A 74 -8.77 -43.63 -19.07
CA ASP A 74 -8.40 -45.00 -19.52
C ASP A 74 -9.15 -45.38 -20.80
#